data_AF-A0A7C4B367-F1
#
_entry.id   AF-A0A7C4B367-F1
#
_cell.length_a   1.000
_cell.length_b   1.000
_cell.length_c   1.000
_cell.angle_alpha   90.00
_cell.angle_beta   90.00
_cell.angle_gamma   90.00
#
_symmetry.space_group_name_H-M   'P 1'
#
loop_
_entity.id
_entity.type
_entity.pdbx_description
1 polymer ?
#
loop_
_entity_poly.entity_id
_entity_poly.type
_entity_poly.pdbx_seq_one_letter_code
_entity_poly.pdbx_strand_id
1 'polypeptide(L)'
;MGKKIVLFDNGSAEKQEEKEEVQTTEHARVLIEDIYLIHKGSGKLIQRKTWRIEGETDPDMVAGMFEAVLNFITDAFAKGTQTEFSRFDIKGYTVLLYNGTLVNIAVVLSIEKNFVPSESVFLEIQRTLQEFVRRIEGEYRHTLETWSGEVDALKDTRNALDELSITLNKILSPVSKKIEITDRIFQEAIFDLVRQANIALKKRKYGSALAMLNKCIEMGYAPPEILFNRARALYYCRKYNESLDALSKIAGSMQKADAFWVLKARNLVKLGNLEDARKCIEEALAINPANRDALKLRKQMEG
;
A
#
# COMPACT_ATOMS: atom_id res chain seq x y z
N MET A 1 30.48 77.00 17.26
CA MET A 1 29.01 77.22 17.33
C MET A 1 28.41 76.28 16.27
N GLY A 2 27.48 75.34 16.51
CA GLY A 2 26.54 75.11 17.61
C GLY A 2 25.11 75.48 17.17
N LYS A 3 24.03 74.70 17.37
CA LYS A 3 23.83 73.36 18.00
C LYS A 3 23.59 72.31 16.85
N LYS A 4 22.92 71.15 16.90
CA LYS A 4 22.13 70.26 17.83
C LYS A 4 22.24 68.83 17.16
N ILE A 5 22.21 67.63 17.75
CA ILE A 5 21.58 66.98 18.93
C ILE A 5 20.05 66.87 18.75
N VAL A 6 19.43 65.68 18.62
CA VAL A 6 19.15 64.63 19.64
C VAL A 6 19.04 63.22 18.97
N LEU A 7 19.24 62.15 19.75
CA LEU A 7 19.14 60.71 19.39
C LEU A 7 17.65 60.21 19.34
N PHE A 8 17.29 59.01 18.86
CA PHE A 8 17.45 57.72 19.54
C PHE A 8 17.20 56.51 18.63
N ASP A 9 17.67 55.37 19.10
CA ASP A 9 17.69 54.04 18.49
C ASP A 9 16.44 53.21 18.85
N ASN A 10 15.95 52.37 17.93
CA ASN A 10 15.79 50.91 18.16
C ASN A 10 15.24 50.14 16.94
N GLY A 11 16.06 49.21 16.45
CA GLY A 11 15.77 47.89 15.84
C GLY A 11 14.45 47.59 15.11
N SER A 12 14.61 47.08 13.88
CA SER A 12 14.10 45.74 13.48
C SER A 12 14.75 45.30 12.17
N ALA A 13 14.95 43.99 11.99
CA ALA A 13 15.50 43.43 10.75
C ALA A 13 14.38 43.26 9.71
N GLU A 14 14.22 44.25 8.82
CA GLU A 14 13.36 44.10 7.65
C GLU A 14 14.00 43.10 6.68
N LYS A 15 13.38 41.93 6.58
CA LYS A 15 13.73 40.89 5.61
C LYS A 15 13.54 41.46 4.22
N GLN A 16 14.59 41.47 3.40
CA GLN A 16 14.37 41.52 1.96
C GLN A 16 13.71 40.22 1.53
N GLU A 17 12.66 40.32 0.73
CA GLU A 17 11.89 39.18 0.25
C GLU A 17 12.73 38.39 -0.75
N GLU A 18 13.41 37.34 -0.26
CA GLU A 18 13.81 36.23 -1.12
C GLU A 18 12.53 35.68 -1.75
N LYS A 19 12.33 36.03 -3.03
CA LYS A 19 11.26 35.48 -3.85
C LYS A 19 11.38 33.97 -3.80
N GLU A 20 10.32 33.29 -3.36
CA GLU A 20 10.26 31.84 -3.40
C GLU A 20 10.51 31.40 -4.85
N GLU A 21 11.70 30.83 -5.11
CA GLU A 21 11.91 30.08 -6.34
C GLU A 21 10.89 28.97 -6.34
N VAL A 22 9.95 29.05 -7.29
CA VAL A 22 8.92 28.03 -7.50
C VAL A 22 9.66 26.74 -7.84
N GLN A 23 9.87 25.90 -6.82
CA GLN A 23 10.51 24.61 -6.97
C GLN A 23 9.66 23.78 -7.91
N THR A 24 10.09 23.71 -9.17
CA THR A 24 9.46 22.90 -10.19
C THR A 24 9.46 21.47 -9.71
N THR A 25 8.27 20.94 -9.42
CA THR A 25 8.05 19.55 -9.01
C THR A 25 8.29 18.65 -10.22
N GLU A 26 9.56 18.47 -10.57
CA GLU A 26 10.06 17.43 -11.47
C GLU A 26 9.75 16.06 -10.84
N HIS A 27 8.57 15.55 -11.16
CA HIS A 27 8.13 14.18 -10.94
C HIS A 27 9.00 13.20 -11.76
N ALA A 28 9.05 11.92 -11.38
CA ALA A 28 9.80 10.93 -12.14
C ALA A 28 9.18 10.61 -13.52
N ARG A 29 10.08 10.33 -14.46
CA ARG A 29 9.78 10.04 -15.87
C ARG A 29 9.17 8.67 -16.12
N VAL A 30 9.52 7.67 -15.32
CA VAL A 30 8.97 6.31 -15.36
C VAL A 30 8.91 5.75 -13.94
N LEU A 31 7.80 5.11 -13.61
CA LEU A 31 7.50 4.63 -12.27
C LEU A 31 6.74 3.30 -12.32
N ILE A 32 7.15 2.31 -11.52
CA ILE A 32 6.37 1.07 -11.36
C ILE A 32 5.22 1.32 -10.39
N GLU A 33 3.99 1.18 -10.87
CA GLU A 33 2.77 1.40 -10.09
C GLU A 33 2.32 0.11 -9.40
N ASP A 34 2.31 -0.98 -10.17
CA ASP A 34 1.87 -2.32 -9.77
C ASP A 34 2.63 -3.40 -10.55
N ILE A 35 2.77 -4.57 -9.93
CA ILE A 35 3.10 -5.84 -10.59
C ILE A 35 2.04 -6.87 -10.19
N TYR A 36 1.38 -7.50 -11.15
CA TYR A 36 0.39 -8.56 -10.96
C TYR A 36 0.92 -9.87 -11.56
N LEU A 37 1.00 -10.93 -10.75
CA LEU A 37 1.18 -12.31 -11.20
C LEU A 37 -0.19 -13.00 -11.21
N ILE A 38 -0.62 -13.46 -12.37
CA ILE A 38 -1.99 -13.92 -12.66
C ILE A 38 -1.94 -15.37 -13.14
N HIS A 39 -2.86 -16.20 -12.68
CA HIS A 39 -2.98 -17.58 -13.15
C HIS A 39 -3.68 -17.64 -14.51
N LYS A 40 -3.00 -18.16 -15.54
CA LYS A 40 -3.51 -18.21 -16.90
C LYS A 40 -4.71 -19.17 -17.01
N GLY A 41 -5.67 -18.84 -17.87
CA GLY A 41 -6.90 -19.61 -18.08
C GLY A 41 -7.95 -19.49 -16.97
N SER A 42 -7.59 -19.08 -15.75
CA SER A 42 -8.55 -18.79 -14.67
C SER A 42 -8.66 -17.31 -14.32
N GLY A 43 -7.67 -16.49 -14.71
CA GLY A 43 -7.63 -15.04 -14.48
C GLY A 43 -7.50 -14.61 -13.02
N LYS A 44 -7.28 -15.55 -12.10
CA LYS A 44 -7.16 -15.28 -10.66
C LYS A 44 -5.81 -14.64 -10.31
N LEU A 45 -5.80 -13.74 -9.34
CA LEU A 45 -4.55 -13.16 -8.84
C LEU A 45 -3.78 -14.17 -7.99
N ILE A 46 -2.55 -14.50 -8.38
CA ILE A 46 -1.62 -15.27 -7.53
C ILE A 46 -1.00 -14.33 -6.49
N GLN A 47 -0.43 -13.21 -6.93
CA GLN A 47 0.22 -12.23 -6.06
C GLN A 47 0.30 -10.86 -6.76
N ARG A 48 0.02 -9.78 -6.01
CA ARG A 48 0.27 -8.39 -6.41
C ARG A 48 1.39 -7.78 -5.58
N LYS A 49 2.20 -6.91 -6.18
CA LYS A 49 2.97 -5.86 -5.49
C LYS A 49 2.49 -4.49 -5.98
N THR A 50 2.33 -3.52 -5.08
CA THR A 50 1.79 -2.19 -5.36
C THR A 50 2.66 -1.14 -4.69
N TRP A 51 2.88 -0.01 -5.37
CA TRP A 51 3.43 1.22 -4.78
C TRP A 51 2.35 2.28 -4.58
N ARG A 52 1.13 2.04 -5.09
CA ARG A 52 -0.04 2.87 -4.83
C ARG A 52 -0.51 2.66 -3.40
N ILE A 53 -0.75 3.77 -2.71
CA ILE A 53 -1.60 3.81 -1.52
C ILE A 53 -2.99 3.28 -1.93
N GLU A 54 -3.61 2.43 -1.11
CA GLU A 54 -4.77 1.62 -1.51
C GLU A 54 -5.94 2.49 -2.01
N GLY A 55 -6.38 2.24 -3.25
CA GLY A 55 -7.62 2.76 -3.82
C GLY A 55 -8.73 1.71 -3.81
N GLU A 56 -9.96 2.13 -4.13
CA GLU A 56 -11.19 1.35 -3.92
C GLU A 56 -11.34 0.07 -4.79
N THR A 57 -10.46 -0.15 -5.77
CA THR A 57 -10.58 -1.25 -6.75
C THR A 57 -9.96 -2.56 -6.24
N ASP A 58 -10.78 -3.63 -6.26
CA ASP A 58 -10.37 -4.99 -5.90
C ASP A 58 -9.23 -5.52 -6.81
N PRO A 59 -8.10 -6.03 -6.25
CA PRO A 59 -7.01 -6.62 -7.02
C PRO A 59 -7.40 -7.78 -7.95
N ASP A 60 -8.36 -8.63 -7.56
CA ASP A 60 -8.77 -9.79 -8.36
C ASP A 60 -9.64 -9.36 -9.56
N MET A 61 -10.42 -8.27 -9.43
CA MET A 61 -11.12 -7.67 -10.57
C MET A 61 -10.14 -7.15 -11.63
N VAL A 62 -9.00 -6.58 -11.20
CA VAL A 62 -7.95 -6.10 -12.11
C VAL A 62 -7.22 -7.27 -12.79
N ALA A 63 -6.96 -8.36 -12.06
CA ALA A 63 -6.38 -9.58 -12.63
C ALA A 63 -7.28 -10.22 -13.70
N GLY A 64 -8.57 -10.40 -13.40
CA GLY A 64 -9.55 -10.92 -14.36
C GLY A 64 -9.74 -10.04 -15.59
N MET A 65 -9.64 -8.70 -15.44
CA MET A 65 -9.65 -7.77 -16.56
C MET A 65 -8.44 -7.96 -17.48
N PHE A 66 -7.23 -8.15 -16.95
CA PHE A 66 -6.05 -8.39 -17.79
C PHE A 66 -6.14 -9.73 -18.55
N GLU A 67 -6.66 -10.78 -17.92
CA GLU A 67 -6.87 -12.07 -18.59
C GLU A 67 -7.91 -11.97 -19.72
N ALA A 68 -9.02 -11.24 -19.49
CA ALA A 68 -10.04 -10.99 -20.51
C ALA A 68 -9.50 -10.17 -21.70
N VAL A 69 -8.65 -9.16 -21.43
CA VAL A 69 -7.97 -8.38 -22.48
C VAL A 69 -6.98 -9.23 -23.26
N LEU A 70 -6.22 -10.12 -22.60
CA LEU A 70 -5.32 -11.06 -23.26
C LEU A 70 -6.09 -11.98 -24.21
N ASN A 71 -7.13 -12.66 -23.73
CA ASN A 71 -7.92 -13.59 -24.54
C ASN A 71 -8.55 -12.86 -25.75
N PHE A 72 -9.08 -11.65 -25.57
CA PHE A 72 -9.59 -10.84 -26.69
C PHE A 72 -8.51 -10.51 -27.72
N ILE A 73 -7.31 -10.10 -27.30
CA ILE A 73 -6.20 -9.79 -28.22
C ILE A 73 -5.72 -11.06 -28.94
N THR A 74 -5.57 -12.16 -28.20
CA THR A 74 -5.22 -13.50 -28.68
C THR A 74 -6.18 -13.96 -29.78
N ASP A 75 -7.49 -13.84 -29.58
CA ASP A 75 -8.52 -14.28 -30.55
C ASP A 75 -8.67 -13.31 -31.73
N ALA A 76 -8.74 -12.00 -31.48
CA ALA A 76 -8.99 -11.00 -32.52
C ALA A 76 -7.82 -10.84 -33.50
N PHE A 77 -6.57 -11.04 -33.05
CA PHE A 77 -5.36 -10.81 -33.84
C PHE A 77 -4.55 -12.09 -34.13
N ALA A 78 -5.14 -13.28 -33.93
CA ALA A 78 -4.52 -14.60 -34.10
C ALA A 78 -3.80 -14.89 -35.44
N LYS A 79 -3.99 -14.06 -36.47
CA LYS A 79 -3.46 -14.27 -37.84
C LYS A 79 -2.04 -13.74 -38.08
N GLY A 80 -1.40 -13.12 -37.09
CA GLY A 80 0.01 -12.71 -37.20
C GLY A 80 0.73 -12.79 -35.86
N THR A 81 1.65 -13.76 -35.73
CA THR A 81 2.64 -13.91 -34.63
C THR A 81 2.21 -13.36 -33.27
N GLN A 82 1.55 -14.20 -32.45
CA GLN A 82 1.31 -13.84 -31.05
C GLN A 82 2.67 -13.63 -30.34
N THR A 83 2.95 -12.38 -29.99
CA THR A 83 4.13 -12.03 -29.21
C THR A 83 3.86 -12.33 -27.74
N GLU A 84 4.75 -13.10 -27.11
CA GLU A 84 4.68 -13.39 -25.66
C GLU A 84 4.66 -12.10 -24.83
N PHE A 85 5.22 -11.01 -25.35
CA PHE A 85 5.18 -9.67 -24.77
C PHE A 85 4.17 -8.77 -25.49
N SER A 86 3.46 -7.95 -24.72
CA SER A 86 2.50 -6.93 -25.19
C SER A 86 2.67 -5.65 -24.40
N ARG A 87 2.46 -4.49 -25.05
CA ARG A 87 2.49 -3.15 -24.45
C ARG A 87 1.26 -2.38 -24.90
N PHE A 88 0.56 -1.72 -23.97
CA PHE A 88 -0.59 -0.87 -24.27
C PHE A 88 -0.74 0.27 -23.26
N ASP A 89 -1.23 1.42 -23.73
CA ASP A 89 -1.35 2.64 -22.93
C ASP A 89 -2.82 2.96 -22.61
N ILE A 90 -3.15 3.12 -21.32
CA ILE A 90 -4.51 3.36 -20.82
C ILE A 90 -4.48 4.50 -19.79
N LYS A 91 -5.19 5.60 -20.09
CA LYS A 91 -5.43 6.73 -19.17
C LYS A 91 -4.17 7.31 -18.48
N GLY A 92 -3.01 7.28 -19.14
CA GLY A 92 -1.74 7.78 -18.61
C GLY A 92 -0.84 6.71 -17.95
N TYR A 93 -1.26 5.45 -17.96
CA TYR A 93 -0.43 4.31 -17.57
C TYR A 93 -0.05 3.46 -18.78
N THR A 94 1.20 3.02 -18.84
CA THR A 94 1.67 2.00 -19.79
C THR A 94 1.65 0.66 -19.09
N VAL A 95 0.89 -0.31 -19.61
CA VAL A 95 0.93 -1.69 -19.14
C VAL A 95 1.87 -2.49 -20.03
N LEU A 96 2.82 -3.16 -19.40
CA LEU A 96 3.70 -4.16 -20.01
C LEU A 96 3.24 -5.53 -19.54
N LEU A 97 3.01 -6.46 -20.47
CA LEU A 97 2.34 -7.72 -20.18
C LEU A 97 3.10 -8.86 -20.84
N TYR A 98 3.55 -9.83 -20.06
CA TYR A 98 4.16 -11.06 -20.57
C TYR A 98 3.22 -12.26 -20.33
N ASN A 99 2.97 -13.01 -21.39
CA ASN A 99 1.98 -14.08 -21.53
C ASN A 99 2.70 -15.44 -21.53
N GLY A 100 2.61 -16.19 -20.42
CA GLY A 100 3.33 -17.46 -20.22
C GLY A 100 2.56 -18.70 -20.67
N THR A 101 2.96 -19.87 -20.18
CA THR A 101 2.25 -21.15 -20.39
C THR A 101 1.14 -21.34 -19.35
N LEU A 102 1.43 -20.98 -18.10
CA LEU A 102 0.61 -21.21 -16.89
C LEU A 102 0.40 -19.92 -16.09
N VAL A 103 1.27 -18.91 -16.23
CA VAL A 103 1.10 -17.60 -15.57
C VAL A 103 1.30 -16.43 -16.53
N ASN A 104 0.56 -15.36 -16.28
CA ASN A 104 0.68 -14.08 -16.95
C ASN A 104 1.21 -13.04 -15.96
N ILE A 105 2.11 -12.15 -16.39
CA ILE A 105 2.64 -11.07 -15.54
C ILE A 105 2.44 -9.70 -16.16
N ALA A 106 1.70 -8.85 -15.44
CA ALA A 106 1.43 -7.47 -15.81
C ALA A 106 2.27 -6.52 -14.93
N VAL A 107 3.04 -5.64 -15.55
CA VAL A 107 3.72 -4.51 -14.91
C VAL A 107 3.02 -3.24 -15.37
N VAL A 108 2.42 -2.50 -14.43
CA VAL A 108 1.82 -1.19 -14.72
C VAL A 108 2.85 -0.12 -14.44
N LEU A 109 3.13 0.72 -15.42
CA LEU A 109 3.98 1.90 -15.29
C LEU A 109 3.13 3.17 -15.36
N SER A 110 3.48 4.20 -14.58
CA SER A 110 3.16 5.58 -14.93
C SER A 110 4.38 6.20 -15.61
N ILE A 111 4.14 7.04 -16.62
CA ILE A 111 5.18 7.66 -17.45
C ILE A 111 4.87 9.16 -17.57
N GLU A 112 5.88 10.01 -17.41
CA GLU A 112 5.73 11.47 -17.51
C GLU A 112 5.21 11.86 -18.90
N LYS A 113 4.30 12.84 -18.94
CA LYS A 113 3.72 13.34 -20.19
C LYS A 113 4.82 13.88 -21.11
N ASN A 114 4.89 13.34 -22.33
CA ASN A 114 5.92 13.59 -23.34
C ASN A 114 7.28 12.89 -23.11
N PHE A 115 7.43 12.05 -22.07
CA PHE A 115 8.55 11.12 -21.98
C PHE A 115 8.20 9.77 -22.64
N VAL A 116 9.17 9.16 -23.33
CA VAL A 116 9.07 7.80 -23.85
C VAL A 116 10.40 7.10 -23.59
N PRO A 117 10.44 5.98 -22.84
CA PRO A 117 11.67 5.20 -22.66
C PRO A 117 12.17 4.64 -23.99
N SER A 118 13.47 4.44 -24.15
CA SER A 118 14.01 3.78 -25.34
C SER A 118 13.61 2.31 -25.41
N GLU A 119 13.44 1.77 -26.61
CA GLU A 119 13.08 0.36 -26.82
C GLU A 119 14.10 -0.63 -26.23
N SER A 120 15.35 -0.20 -25.97
CA SER A 120 16.32 -0.97 -25.19
C SER A 120 15.85 -1.27 -23.75
N VAL A 121 15.17 -0.33 -23.09
CA VAL A 121 14.62 -0.48 -21.73
C VAL A 121 13.45 -1.47 -21.76
N PHE A 122 12.56 -1.35 -22.75
CA PHE A 122 11.44 -2.30 -22.90
C PHE A 122 11.92 -3.72 -23.25
N LEU A 123 12.97 -3.86 -24.07
CA LEU A 123 13.59 -5.16 -24.39
C LEU A 123 14.28 -5.80 -23.17
N GLU A 124 14.90 -5.01 -22.29
CA GLU A 124 15.50 -5.51 -21.04
C GLU A 124 14.44 -5.92 -20.02
N ILE A 125 13.35 -5.15 -19.89
CA ILE A 125 12.16 -5.54 -19.11
C ILE A 125 11.53 -6.82 -19.68
N GLN A 126 11.35 -6.93 -20.99
CA GLN A 126 10.80 -8.13 -21.64
C GLN A 126 11.61 -9.39 -21.32
N ARG A 127 12.95 -9.33 -21.41
CA ARG A 127 13.83 -10.45 -21.03
C ARG A 127 13.70 -10.80 -19.55
N THR A 128 13.68 -9.79 -18.69
CA THR A 128 13.52 -9.96 -17.23
C THR A 128 12.20 -10.64 -16.89
N LEU A 129 11.09 -10.27 -17.56
CA LEU A 129 9.78 -10.90 -17.37
C LEU A 129 9.73 -12.32 -17.95
N GLN A 130 10.38 -12.58 -19.10
CA GLN A 130 10.50 -13.92 -19.67
C GLN A 130 11.27 -14.88 -18.73
N GLU A 131 12.41 -14.44 -18.20
CA GLU A 131 13.20 -15.22 -17.25
C GLU A 131 12.45 -15.45 -15.93
N PHE A 132 11.76 -14.42 -15.43
CA PHE A 132 10.91 -14.52 -14.26
C PHE A 132 9.79 -15.55 -14.44
N VAL A 133 9.02 -15.48 -15.53
CA VAL A 133 7.92 -16.42 -15.80
C VAL A 133 8.45 -17.84 -15.99
N ARG A 134 9.55 -18.03 -16.72
CA ARG A 134 10.20 -19.35 -16.86
C ARG A 134 10.64 -19.94 -15.51
N ARG A 135 11.11 -19.11 -14.57
CA ARG A 135 11.42 -19.55 -13.20
C ARG A 135 10.16 -20.02 -12.48
N ILE A 136 9.10 -19.21 -12.43
CA ILE A 136 7.84 -19.54 -11.75
C ILE A 136 7.18 -20.79 -12.36
N GLU A 137 7.14 -20.92 -13.68
CA GLU A 137 6.55 -22.08 -14.37
C GLU A 137 7.41 -23.36 -14.27
N GLY A 138 8.72 -23.22 -14.02
CA GLY A 138 9.60 -24.34 -13.69
C GLY A 138 9.42 -24.82 -12.25
N GLU A 139 9.33 -23.89 -11.30
CA GLU A 139 9.26 -24.15 -9.86
C GLU A 139 7.88 -24.62 -9.40
N TYR A 140 6.80 -24.05 -9.95
CA TYR A 140 5.42 -24.28 -9.48
C TYR A 140 4.53 -25.08 -10.45
N ARG A 141 5.08 -25.65 -11.53
CA ARG A 141 4.33 -26.32 -12.63
C ARG A 141 3.09 -27.09 -12.17
N HIS A 142 3.29 -28.12 -11.35
CA HIS A 142 2.23 -29.04 -10.96
C HIS A 142 1.17 -28.39 -10.05
N THR A 143 1.61 -27.44 -9.21
CA THR A 143 0.72 -26.62 -8.39
C THR A 143 -0.17 -25.74 -9.26
N LEU A 144 0.41 -25.08 -10.27
CA LEU A 144 -0.28 -24.20 -11.21
C LEU A 144 -1.29 -24.99 -12.07
N GLU A 145 -0.86 -26.10 -12.68
CA GLU A 145 -1.71 -27.01 -13.49
C GLU A 145 -3.00 -27.45 -12.77
N THR A 146 -3.03 -27.40 -11.44
CA THR A 146 -4.18 -27.79 -10.60
C THR A 146 -4.70 -26.67 -9.68
N TRP A 147 -4.27 -25.41 -9.87
CA TRP A 147 -4.46 -24.36 -8.87
C TRP A 147 -5.91 -23.84 -8.78
N SER A 148 -6.54 -24.11 -7.63
CA SER A 148 -7.90 -23.66 -7.33
C SER A 148 -7.99 -22.21 -6.83
N GLY A 149 -6.88 -21.60 -6.41
CA GLY A 149 -6.84 -20.30 -5.74
C GLY A 149 -6.23 -20.30 -4.32
N GLU A 150 -5.65 -21.41 -3.85
CA GLU A 150 -5.03 -21.49 -2.53
C GLU A 150 -3.69 -20.72 -2.46
N VAL A 151 -3.68 -19.61 -1.72
CA VAL A 151 -2.53 -18.68 -1.62
C VAL A 151 -1.30 -19.31 -0.95
N ASP A 152 -1.49 -20.17 0.07
CA ASP A 152 -0.37 -20.77 0.82
C ASP A 152 0.49 -21.71 -0.03
N ALA A 153 -0.05 -22.27 -1.12
CA ALA A 153 0.68 -23.13 -2.05
C ALA A 153 1.68 -22.37 -2.95
N LEU A 154 1.49 -21.04 -3.10
CA LEU A 154 2.32 -20.16 -3.93
C LEU A 154 2.99 -19.03 -3.12
N LYS A 155 3.05 -19.17 -1.78
CA LYS A 155 3.49 -18.14 -0.82
C LYS A 155 4.85 -17.47 -1.15
N ASP A 156 5.79 -18.22 -1.71
CA ASP A 156 7.17 -17.76 -1.96
C ASP A 156 7.30 -17.00 -3.29
N THR A 157 6.29 -17.07 -4.18
CA THR A 157 6.17 -16.18 -5.35
C THR A 157 6.17 -14.71 -4.94
N ARG A 158 5.75 -14.38 -3.71
CA ARG A 158 5.89 -13.03 -3.14
C ARG A 158 7.34 -12.55 -3.12
N ASN A 159 8.25 -13.38 -2.59
CA ASN A 159 9.67 -13.04 -2.51
C ASN A 159 10.24 -12.87 -3.93
N ALA A 160 9.78 -13.69 -4.88
CA ALA A 160 10.15 -13.56 -6.29
C ALA A 160 9.64 -12.25 -6.93
N LEU A 161 8.43 -11.76 -6.59
CA LEU A 161 7.96 -10.43 -7.02
C LEU A 161 8.74 -9.29 -6.36
N ASP A 162 9.14 -9.46 -5.09
CA ASP A 162 10.00 -8.51 -4.40
C ASP A 162 11.38 -8.43 -5.09
N GLU A 163 12.03 -9.56 -5.42
CA GLU A 163 13.25 -9.61 -6.25
C GLU A 163 13.07 -8.97 -7.64
N LEU A 164 12.00 -9.34 -8.36
CA LEU A 164 11.69 -8.80 -9.69
C LEU A 164 11.57 -7.29 -9.65
N SER A 165 10.88 -6.74 -8.65
CA SER A 165 10.70 -5.30 -8.51
C SER A 165 12.01 -4.56 -8.30
N ILE A 166 12.97 -5.14 -7.58
CA ILE A 166 14.32 -4.57 -7.41
C ILE A 166 15.08 -4.57 -8.74
N THR A 167 14.94 -5.63 -9.55
CA THR A 167 15.56 -5.70 -10.88
C THR A 167 14.94 -4.71 -11.87
N LEU A 168 13.60 -4.62 -11.93
CA LEU A 168 12.92 -3.63 -12.78
C LEU A 168 13.23 -2.18 -12.36
N ASN A 169 13.29 -1.89 -11.05
CA ASN A 169 13.71 -0.58 -10.55
C ASN A 169 15.18 -0.25 -10.89
N LYS A 170 16.08 -1.25 -11.00
CA LYS A 170 17.46 -1.04 -11.51
C LYS A 170 17.46 -0.71 -13.01
N ILE A 171 16.71 -1.44 -13.82
CA ILE A 171 16.57 -1.20 -15.27
C ILE A 171 15.98 0.19 -15.54
N LEU A 172 15.02 0.63 -14.70
CA LEU A 172 14.43 1.96 -14.76
C LEU A 172 15.27 3.05 -14.08
N SER A 173 16.34 2.73 -13.36
CA SER A 173 17.14 3.73 -12.62
C SER A 173 17.80 4.83 -13.48
N PRO A 174 18.17 4.62 -14.77
CA PRO A 174 18.64 5.70 -15.64
C PRO A 174 17.53 6.66 -16.10
N VAL A 175 16.26 6.26 -15.97
CA VAL A 175 15.07 6.99 -16.44
C VAL A 175 14.10 7.34 -15.29
N SER A 176 14.53 7.22 -14.04
CA SER A 176 13.75 7.57 -12.84
C SER A 176 14.58 8.40 -11.87
N LYS A 177 13.92 9.27 -11.10
CA LYS A 177 14.60 10.30 -10.29
C LYS A 177 15.11 9.72 -8.98
N LYS A 178 16.40 9.91 -8.68
CA LYS A 178 17.09 9.37 -7.48
C LYS A 178 16.40 9.68 -6.15
N ILE A 179 15.79 10.86 -6.04
CA ILE A 179 15.01 11.28 -4.86
C ILE A 179 13.75 10.40 -4.74
N GLU A 180 12.97 10.28 -5.81
CA GLU A 180 11.73 9.51 -5.82
C GLU A 180 11.95 7.98 -5.71
N ILE A 181 13.11 7.47 -6.17
CA ILE A 181 13.55 6.10 -5.84
C ILE A 181 13.77 5.93 -4.32
N THR A 182 14.29 6.97 -3.65
CA THR A 182 14.49 6.95 -2.19
C THR A 182 13.16 6.97 -1.45
N ASP A 183 12.21 7.80 -1.89
CA ASP A 183 10.84 7.82 -1.35
C ASP A 183 10.09 6.50 -1.62
N ARG A 184 10.35 5.84 -2.76
CA ARG A 184 9.79 4.50 -3.06
C ARG A 184 10.36 3.42 -2.16
N ILE A 185 11.66 3.42 -1.90
CA ILE A 185 12.29 2.50 -0.92
C ILE A 185 11.71 2.75 0.49
N PHE A 186 11.45 4.01 0.83
CA PHE A 186 10.80 4.40 2.09
C PHE A 186 9.35 3.89 2.18
N GLN A 187 8.54 4.03 1.12
CA GLN A 187 7.18 3.48 1.04
C GLN A 187 7.16 1.94 1.06
N GLU A 188 8.08 1.26 0.39
CA GLU A 188 8.21 -0.20 0.45
C GLU A 188 8.54 -0.68 1.88
N ALA A 189 9.47 0.00 2.56
CA ALA A 189 9.82 -0.30 3.94
C ALA A 189 8.65 -0.06 4.91
N ILE A 190 7.84 0.98 4.69
CA ILE A 190 6.57 1.21 5.39
C ILE A 190 5.59 0.07 5.13
N PHE A 191 5.30 -0.25 3.87
CA PHE A 191 4.32 -1.27 3.48
C PHE A 191 4.65 -2.63 4.08
N ASP A 192 5.93 -3.01 4.10
CA ASP A 192 6.34 -4.29 4.64
C ASP A 192 6.30 -4.34 6.18
N LEU A 193 6.55 -3.21 6.87
CA LEU A 193 6.28 -3.08 8.32
C LEU A 193 4.78 -3.19 8.63
N VAL A 194 3.91 -2.55 7.83
CA VAL A 194 2.45 -2.66 7.96
C VAL A 194 1.97 -4.11 7.76
N ARG A 195 2.50 -4.80 6.74
CA ARG A 195 2.23 -6.22 6.50
C ARG A 195 2.68 -7.09 7.69
N GLN A 196 3.92 -6.92 8.14
CA GLN A 196 4.47 -7.71 9.24
C GLN A 196 3.70 -7.46 10.55
N ALA A 197 3.30 -6.21 10.83
CA ALA A 197 2.42 -5.88 11.93
C ALA A 197 1.06 -6.58 11.84
N ASN A 198 0.41 -6.56 10.68
CA ASN A 198 -0.86 -7.24 10.46
C ASN A 198 -0.76 -8.76 10.63
N ILE A 199 0.35 -9.38 10.17
CA ILE A 199 0.64 -10.80 10.41
C ILE A 199 0.88 -11.08 11.90
N ALA A 200 1.61 -10.21 12.60
CA ALA A 200 1.85 -10.33 14.04
C ALA A 200 0.56 -10.18 14.86
N LEU A 201 -0.35 -9.28 14.48
CA LEU A 201 -1.68 -9.13 15.09
C LEU A 201 -2.54 -10.38 14.88
N LYS A 202 -2.59 -10.94 13.65
CA LYS A 202 -3.27 -12.22 13.38
C LYS A 202 -2.69 -13.35 14.24
N LYS A 203 -1.36 -13.41 14.38
CA LYS A 203 -0.63 -14.40 15.22
C LYS A 203 -0.60 -14.04 16.72
N ARG A 204 -1.38 -13.04 17.18
CA ARG A 204 -1.47 -12.56 18.57
C ARG A 204 -0.13 -12.13 19.21
N LYS A 205 0.88 -11.82 18.40
CA LYS A 205 2.20 -11.30 18.83
C LYS A 205 2.15 -9.78 18.99
N TYR A 206 1.31 -9.31 19.91
CA TYR A 206 0.96 -7.88 20.04
C TYR A 206 2.15 -6.96 20.31
N GLY A 207 3.16 -7.39 21.08
CA GLY A 207 4.40 -6.63 21.29
C GLY A 207 5.21 -6.42 20.01
N SER A 208 5.37 -7.46 19.18
CA SER A 208 6.05 -7.37 17.88
C SER A 208 5.28 -6.47 16.91
N ALA A 209 3.95 -6.60 16.88
CA ALA A 209 3.10 -5.72 16.08
C ALA A 209 3.24 -4.25 16.50
N LEU A 210 3.23 -3.96 17.80
CA LEU A 210 3.37 -2.61 18.33
C LEU A 210 4.71 -1.97 17.93
N ALA A 211 5.81 -2.73 17.98
CA ALA A 211 7.13 -2.23 17.54
C ALA A 211 7.14 -1.87 16.04
N MET A 212 6.54 -2.71 15.18
CA MET A 212 6.42 -2.44 13.75
C MET A 212 5.54 -1.22 13.45
N LEU A 213 4.41 -1.07 14.16
CA LEU A 213 3.47 0.05 13.99
C LEU A 213 4.03 1.38 14.51
N ASN A 214 4.80 1.35 15.61
CA ASN A 214 5.53 2.53 16.06
C ASN A 214 6.56 2.95 15.00
N LYS A 215 7.31 2.01 14.41
CA LYS A 215 8.27 2.32 13.34
C LYS A 215 7.61 2.93 12.10
N CYS A 216 6.41 2.50 11.71
CA CYS A 216 5.65 3.17 10.65
C CYS A 216 5.40 4.67 10.97
N ILE A 217 5.01 4.96 12.21
CA ILE A 217 4.70 6.33 12.67
C ILE A 217 5.98 7.17 12.85
N GLU A 218 7.08 6.56 13.29
CA GLU A 218 8.43 7.18 13.31
C GLU A 218 8.90 7.52 11.88
N MET A 219 8.48 6.73 10.88
CA MET A 219 8.61 7.02 9.44
C MET A 219 7.47 7.91 8.89
N GLY A 220 6.78 8.67 9.75
CA GLY A 220 5.73 9.62 9.37
C GLY A 220 4.41 9.01 8.86
N TYR A 221 4.33 7.69 8.71
CA TYR A 221 3.16 7.01 8.16
C TYR A 221 2.18 6.60 9.28
N ALA A 222 1.20 7.47 9.52
CA ALA A 222 0.22 7.33 10.60
C ALA A 222 -1.26 7.48 10.17
N PRO A 223 -1.74 6.81 9.10
CA PRO A 223 -3.17 6.86 8.74
C PRO A 223 -4.06 6.14 9.79
N PRO A 224 -5.39 6.36 9.77
CA PRO A 224 -6.35 5.80 10.73
C PRO A 224 -6.17 4.31 11.02
N GLU A 225 -5.88 3.50 10.01
CA GLU A 225 -5.70 2.05 10.09
C GLU A 225 -4.48 1.67 10.94
N ILE A 226 -3.39 2.43 10.85
CA ILE A 226 -2.15 2.21 11.61
C ILE A 226 -2.31 2.66 13.05
N LEU A 227 -2.93 3.82 13.28
CA LEU A 227 -3.28 4.29 14.61
C LEU A 227 -4.25 3.35 15.33
N PHE A 228 -5.27 2.84 14.63
CA PHE A 228 -6.19 1.84 15.16
C PHE A 228 -5.52 0.49 15.44
N ASN A 229 -4.65 0.02 14.53
CA ASN A 229 -3.88 -1.19 14.76
C ASN A 229 -2.92 -1.06 15.95
N ARG A 230 -2.33 0.13 16.15
CA ARG A 230 -1.49 0.47 17.30
C ARG A 230 -2.30 0.47 18.59
N ALA A 231 -3.45 1.14 18.62
CA ALA A 231 -4.40 1.06 19.74
C ALA A 231 -4.77 -0.40 20.06
N ARG A 232 -5.10 -1.20 19.04
CA ARG A 232 -5.46 -2.61 19.20
C ARG A 232 -4.31 -3.42 19.81
N ALA A 233 -3.07 -3.18 19.40
CA ALA A 233 -1.89 -3.80 20.00
C ALA A 233 -1.71 -3.37 21.47
N LEU A 234 -1.84 -2.08 21.76
CA LEU A 234 -1.73 -1.49 23.11
C LEU A 234 -2.78 -2.08 24.08
N TYR A 235 -4.04 -2.20 23.66
CA TYR A 235 -5.11 -2.83 24.44
C TYR A 235 -4.75 -4.27 24.85
N TYR A 236 -4.28 -5.11 23.91
CA TYR A 236 -3.89 -6.48 24.23
C TYR A 236 -2.59 -6.57 25.06
N CYS A 237 -1.70 -5.58 24.94
CA CYS A 237 -0.57 -5.36 25.84
C CYS A 237 -0.97 -4.75 27.21
N ARG A 238 -2.27 -4.62 27.50
CA ARG A 238 -2.86 -4.02 28.72
C ARG A 238 -2.53 -2.53 28.96
N LYS A 239 -2.03 -1.83 27.93
CA LYS A 239 -1.67 -0.40 27.94
C LYS A 239 -2.89 0.46 27.57
N TYR A 240 -3.93 0.43 28.41
CA TYR A 240 -5.25 0.96 28.04
C TYR A 240 -5.27 2.49 27.81
N ASN A 241 -4.53 3.27 28.62
CA ASN A 241 -4.42 4.72 28.44
C ASN A 241 -3.70 5.08 27.13
N GLU A 242 -2.60 4.40 26.81
CA GLU A 242 -1.89 4.57 25.54
C GLU A 242 -2.77 4.15 24.34
N SER A 243 -3.63 3.14 24.51
CA SER A 243 -4.61 2.77 23.50
C SER A 243 -5.69 3.83 23.29
N LEU A 244 -6.09 4.58 24.32
CA LEU A 244 -7.04 5.68 24.18
C LEU A 244 -6.39 6.90 23.53
N ASP A 245 -5.15 7.24 23.89
CA ASP A 245 -4.32 8.24 23.19
C ASP A 245 -4.22 7.94 21.69
N ALA A 246 -3.90 6.70 21.33
CA ALA A 246 -3.81 6.25 19.96
C ALA A 246 -5.15 6.34 19.20
N LEU A 247 -6.29 6.11 19.88
CA LEU A 247 -7.63 6.27 19.29
C LEU A 247 -8.00 7.75 19.13
N SER A 248 -7.66 8.63 20.08
CA SER A 248 -7.95 10.07 19.99
C SER A 248 -7.18 10.80 18.90
N LYS A 249 -6.15 10.17 18.33
CA LYS A 249 -5.35 10.70 17.20
C LYS A 249 -5.92 10.30 15.82
N ILE A 250 -6.98 9.49 15.79
CA ILE A 250 -7.66 9.12 14.54
C ILE A 250 -8.62 10.24 14.15
N ALA A 251 -8.31 10.91 13.04
CA ALA A 251 -9.18 11.86 12.38
C ALA A 251 -9.66 11.29 11.02
N GLY A 252 -10.88 11.64 10.62
CA GLY A 252 -11.49 11.17 9.38
C GLY A 252 -12.34 9.90 9.52
N SER A 253 -12.84 9.40 8.40
CA SER A 253 -13.64 8.17 8.32
C SER A 253 -12.77 6.92 8.38
N MET A 254 -13.28 5.87 9.01
CA MET A 254 -12.70 4.53 8.96
C MET A 254 -13.69 3.58 8.29
N GLN A 255 -13.18 2.67 7.43
CA GLN A 255 -13.99 1.61 6.81
C GLN A 255 -14.71 0.70 7.83
N LYS A 256 -14.26 0.69 9.10
CA LYS A 256 -14.81 -0.11 10.21
C LYS A 256 -14.97 0.74 11.47
N ALA A 257 -15.74 1.81 11.36
CA ALA A 257 -16.01 2.76 12.45
C ALA A 257 -16.69 2.11 13.67
N ASP A 258 -17.49 1.06 13.49
CA ASP A 258 -18.05 0.26 14.58
C ASP A 258 -16.95 -0.42 15.43
N ALA A 259 -15.90 -0.95 14.78
CA ALA A 259 -14.76 -1.57 15.44
C ALA A 259 -13.89 -0.56 16.22
N PHE A 260 -13.83 0.71 15.77
CA PHE A 260 -13.23 1.81 16.52
C PHE A 260 -13.95 2.03 17.86
N TRP A 261 -15.26 2.20 17.82
CA TRP A 261 -16.09 2.44 18.99
C TRP A 261 -16.08 1.26 19.97
N VAL A 262 -16.15 0.02 19.47
CA VAL A 262 -15.95 -1.21 20.27
C VAL A 262 -14.59 -1.23 20.98
N LEU A 263 -13.50 -0.82 20.32
CA LEU A 263 -12.18 -0.80 20.96
C LEU A 263 -12.05 0.33 21.99
N LYS A 264 -12.68 1.48 21.75
CA LYS A 264 -12.77 2.58 22.72
C LYS A 264 -13.54 2.14 23.98
N ALA A 265 -14.72 1.53 23.81
CA ALA A 265 -15.51 0.94 24.90
C ALA A 265 -14.70 -0.09 25.71
N ARG A 266 -13.99 -1.01 25.03
CA ARG A 266 -13.15 -2.04 25.67
C ARG A 266 -12.08 -1.45 26.58
N ASN A 267 -11.43 -0.36 26.18
CA ASN A 267 -10.46 0.33 27.02
C ASN A 267 -11.14 1.00 28.22
N LEU A 268 -12.25 1.69 28.02
CA LEU A 268 -13.00 2.38 29.07
C LEU A 268 -13.52 1.40 30.15
N VAL A 269 -14.06 0.23 29.76
CA VAL A 269 -14.42 -0.86 30.69
C VAL A 269 -13.20 -1.34 31.49
N LYS A 270 -12.02 -1.46 30.87
CA LYS A 270 -10.78 -1.87 31.57
C LYS A 270 -10.18 -0.80 32.48
N LEU A 271 -10.65 0.45 32.37
CA LEU A 271 -10.31 1.57 33.25
C LEU A 271 -11.43 1.89 34.25
N GLY A 272 -12.53 1.13 34.26
CA GLY A 272 -13.67 1.34 35.17
C GLY A 272 -14.64 2.45 34.76
N ASN A 273 -14.41 3.17 33.66
CA ASN A 273 -15.35 4.17 33.14
C ASN A 273 -16.46 3.47 32.34
N LEU A 274 -17.46 2.96 33.05
CA LEU A 274 -18.59 2.23 32.47
C LEU A 274 -19.58 3.15 31.72
N GLU A 275 -19.73 4.41 32.14
CA GLU A 275 -20.70 5.33 31.54
C GLU A 275 -20.28 5.78 30.14
N ASP A 276 -19.01 6.16 29.92
CA ASP A 276 -18.53 6.48 28.57
C ASP A 276 -18.33 5.21 27.73
N ALA A 277 -18.10 4.05 28.35
CA ALA A 277 -18.12 2.78 27.64
C ALA A 277 -19.51 2.46 27.07
N ARG A 278 -20.60 2.73 27.82
CA ARG A 278 -21.99 2.49 27.36
C ARG A 278 -22.29 3.34 26.11
N LYS A 279 -21.97 4.63 26.14
CA LYS A 279 -22.09 5.53 24.98
C LYS A 279 -21.32 5.00 23.76
N CYS A 280 -20.08 4.55 23.96
CA CYS A 280 -19.27 3.96 22.88
C CYS A 280 -19.85 2.62 22.35
N ILE A 281 -20.61 1.87 23.15
CA ILE A 281 -21.32 0.66 22.68
C ILE A 281 -22.57 1.05 21.88
N GLU A 282 -23.27 2.11 22.27
CA GLU A 282 -24.43 2.65 21.55
C GLU A 282 -24.01 3.19 20.17
N GLU A 283 -22.94 3.98 20.08
CA GLU A 283 -22.33 4.43 18.81
C GLU A 283 -21.96 3.25 17.88
N ALA A 284 -21.32 2.20 18.43
CA ALA A 284 -20.97 1.01 17.67
C ALA A 284 -22.20 0.28 17.11
N LEU A 285 -23.30 0.23 17.87
CA LEU A 285 -24.55 -0.43 17.48
C LEU A 285 -25.42 0.43 16.56
N ALA A 286 -25.30 1.77 16.62
CA ALA A 286 -25.93 2.67 15.66
C ALA A 286 -25.34 2.50 14.25
N ILE A 287 -24.02 2.31 14.16
CA ILE A 287 -23.32 2.04 12.90
C ILE A 287 -23.54 0.59 12.43
N ASN A 288 -23.50 -0.38 13.35
CA ASN A 288 -23.65 -1.81 13.04
C ASN A 288 -24.48 -2.53 14.12
N PRO A 289 -25.81 -2.60 13.98
CA PRO A 289 -26.69 -3.27 14.95
C PRO A 289 -26.38 -4.77 15.15
N ALA A 290 -25.71 -5.40 14.19
CA ALA A 290 -25.31 -6.81 14.24
C ALA A 290 -23.89 -7.03 14.83
N ASN A 291 -23.22 -5.98 15.33
CA ASN A 291 -21.87 -6.10 15.87
C ASN A 291 -21.86 -6.97 17.15
N ARG A 292 -21.44 -8.23 16.98
CA ARG A 292 -21.39 -9.25 18.03
C ARG A 292 -20.50 -8.86 19.23
N ASP A 293 -19.47 -8.06 19.01
CA ASP A 293 -18.59 -7.58 20.07
C ASP A 293 -19.26 -6.50 20.92
N ALA A 294 -19.94 -5.53 20.28
CA ALA A 294 -20.72 -4.50 20.97
C ALA A 294 -21.89 -5.09 21.77
N LEU A 295 -22.67 -5.99 21.15
CA LEU A 295 -23.76 -6.71 21.83
C LEU A 295 -23.26 -7.52 23.04
N LYS A 296 -22.09 -8.16 22.93
CA LYS A 296 -21.47 -8.89 24.05
C LYS A 296 -21.02 -7.95 25.17
N LEU A 297 -20.42 -6.80 24.84
CA LEU A 297 -20.02 -5.81 25.84
C LEU A 297 -21.23 -5.22 26.57
N ARG A 298 -22.32 -4.92 25.85
CA ARG A 298 -23.56 -4.42 26.47
C ARG A 298 -24.10 -5.41 27.51
N LYS A 299 -24.23 -6.68 27.14
CA LYS A 299 -24.67 -7.75 28.05
C LYS A 299 -23.73 -7.96 29.25
N GLN A 300 -22.44 -7.63 29.11
CA GLN A 300 -21.46 -7.67 30.21
C GLN A 300 -21.48 -6.43 31.13
N MET A 301 -22.40 -5.49 30.87
CA MET A 301 -22.64 -4.28 31.68
C MET A 301 -24.11 -4.16 32.15
N GLU A 302 -24.95 -5.12 31.75
CA GLU A 302 -26.38 -5.25 32.11
C GLU A 302 -26.62 -6.26 33.26
N GLY A 303 -25.58 -6.96 33.72
CA GLY A 303 -25.62 -7.95 34.81
C GLY A 303 -24.24 -8.31 35.35
#